data_AF-A0A9Q3Z3T3-F1
#
_entry.id   AF-A0A9Q3Z3T3-F1
#
_cell.length_a   1.000
_cell.length_b   1.000
_cell.length_c   1.000
_cell.angle_alpha   90.00
_cell.angle_beta   90.00
_cell.angle_gamma   90.00
#
_symmetry.space_group_name_H-M   'P 1'
#
loop_
_entity.id
_entity.type
_entity.pdbx_description
1 polymer ?
#
loop_
_entity_poly.entity_id
_entity_poly.type
_entity_poly.pdbx_seq_one_letter_code
_entity_poly.pdbx_strand_id
1 'polypeptide(L)'
;MSQQQLGRGPLRSTGTAPEPAGPSETARFVGWLGSLGCAAAGYAVFQFLFGVLPGALGGEAAKYLVSGVSGIGTGVAAWLAAALLRARAAAGPSRPALTAPAAAEPSTPGPLPQLFAAAYGALADKVCVVDDPARGRLTGWSHSLGESSPPRPTSVGTAYGLHIMLDLGVPDGRLRTGDLVDTLWRLRLPDGGWSARSQGAEARPEVTALVLGALARAGASGDRLTEEVGRCTAGFTRELDRAGRESTHVVTTVLRGLLRAAPGSTVLPVLREALADSAISDPRREHLRCWSYRLDPPYGMPSALHTAQAVVALDRAARVLDEPEGAGARSAREDGVRWLLACTSAAHSRCPDLRNLREEVRRPRTDDPERHEVLNVRHFTASWVLRALMTPGAREVAAQDGLEEAWRERLDGAAAAVRAGQTDGIWSWGRTDSSELRHPMWMTYQGLSALRAHAVWMYRPEE
;
A
#
# COMPACT_ATOMS: atom_id res chain seq x y z
N MET A 1 -32.97 17.31 -49.80
CA MET A 1 -33.52 16.37 -50.80
C MET A 1 -32.71 15.08 -50.66
N SER A 2 -33.21 13.89 -50.31
CA SER A 2 -34.54 13.30 -50.32
C SER A 2 -34.70 12.35 -49.11
N GLN A 3 -35.91 12.27 -48.56
CA GLN A 3 -36.39 11.28 -47.60
C GLN A 3 -36.92 10.02 -48.32
N GLN A 4 -36.98 8.90 -47.59
CA GLN A 4 -38.05 7.85 -47.57
C GLN A 4 -37.64 6.83 -46.48
N GLN A 5 -38.27 6.72 -45.29
CA GLN A 5 -39.61 6.20 -44.92
C GLN A 5 -40.00 4.92 -45.69
N LEU A 6 -40.60 3.85 -45.15
CA LEU A 6 -41.03 3.36 -43.83
C LEU A 6 -41.51 1.91 -44.11
N GLY A 7 -41.41 0.99 -43.16
CA GLY A 7 -42.01 -0.34 -43.29
C GLY A 7 -42.25 -1.00 -41.93
N ARG A 8 -43.48 -0.87 -41.41
CA ARG A 8 -43.98 -1.40 -40.13
C ARG A 8 -44.89 -2.62 -40.37
N GLY A 9 -44.75 -3.64 -39.52
CA GLY A 9 -45.83 -4.50 -38.98
C GLY A 9 -45.88 -5.96 -39.48
N PRO A 10 -46.49 -6.92 -38.72
CA PRO A 10 -47.35 -6.76 -37.54
C PRO A 10 -46.95 -7.57 -36.28
N LEU A 11 -47.71 -7.37 -35.19
CA LEU A 11 -47.59 -7.89 -33.82
C LEU A 11 -48.60 -9.02 -33.50
N ARG A 12 -48.18 -9.91 -32.56
CA ARG A 12 -48.94 -10.82 -31.64
C ARG A 12 -49.56 -12.11 -32.23
N SER A 13 -49.45 -13.28 -31.57
CA SER A 13 -50.04 -13.59 -30.25
C SER A 13 -49.48 -14.87 -29.54
N THR A 14 -49.39 -14.79 -28.20
CA THR A 14 -49.64 -15.81 -27.14
C THR A 14 -48.92 -17.17 -27.08
N GLY A 15 -48.14 -17.36 -26.00
CA GLY A 15 -48.52 -18.29 -24.91
C GLY A 15 -47.77 -19.61 -24.76
N THR A 16 -46.81 -19.68 -23.82
CA THR A 16 -46.68 -20.72 -22.77
C THR A 16 -45.57 -20.32 -21.79
N ALA A 17 -45.89 -20.25 -20.50
CA ALA A 17 -44.92 -20.04 -19.43
C ALA A 17 -44.16 -21.35 -19.15
N PRO A 18 -42.84 -21.33 -18.94
CA PRO A 18 -42.14 -22.52 -18.46
C PRO A 18 -42.25 -22.62 -16.93
N GLU A 19 -42.62 -23.80 -16.44
CA GLU A 19 -42.53 -24.19 -15.03
C GLU A 19 -41.10 -23.99 -14.47
N PRO A 20 -40.94 -23.76 -13.15
CA PRO A 20 -39.63 -23.62 -12.55
C PRO A 20 -38.88 -24.96 -12.58
N ALA A 21 -37.83 -25.02 -13.41
CA ALA A 21 -36.91 -26.14 -13.46
C ALA A 21 -36.31 -26.42 -12.07
N GLY A 22 -36.43 -27.66 -11.61
CA GLY A 22 -35.66 -28.15 -10.46
C GLY A 22 -34.15 -28.02 -10.71
N PRO A 23 -33.32 -28.01 -9.65
CA PRO A 23 -31.90 -27.74 -9.78
C PRO A 23 -31.22 -28.75 -10.72
N SER A 24 -30.50 -28.23 -11.73
CA SER A 24 -29.84 -29.01 -12.78
C SER A 24 -28.77 -29.97 -12.23
N GLU A 25 -28.47 -31.05 -12.97
CA GLU A 25 -27.39 -31.99 -12.64
C GLU A 25 -26.03 -31.29 -12.47
N THR A 26 -25.82 -30.19 -13.18
CA THR A 26 -24.64 -29.33 -13.07
C THR A 26 -24.52 -28.67 -11.68
N ALA A 27 -25.64 -28.27 -11.06
CA ALA A 27 -25.66 -27.73 -9.70
C ALA A 27 -25.34 -28.81 -8.65
N ARG A 28 -25.75 -30.06 -8.88
CA ARG A 28 -25.37 -31.21 -8.04
C ARG A 28 -23.88 -31.54 -8.15
N PHE A 29 -23.32 -31.46 -9.37
CA PHE A 29 -21.91 -31.72 -9.63
C PHE A 29 -20.98 -30.64 -9.03
N VAL A 30 -21.37 -29.36 -9.11
CA VAL A 30 -20.64 -28.24 -8.46
C VAL A 30 -20.76 -28.29 -6.94
N GLY A 31 -21.91 -28.71 -6.40
CA GLY A 31 -22.07 -28.97 -4.96
C GLY A 31 -21.19 -30.11 -4.45
N TRP A 32 -20.99 -31.15 -5.27
CA TRP A 32 -20.10 -32.28 -4.98
C TRP A 32 -18.61 -31.88 -5.02
N LEU A 33 -18.17 -31.10 -6.00
CA LEU A 33 -16.80 -30.56 -6.08
C LEU A 33 -16.48 -29.58 -4.93
N GLY A 34 -17.44 -28.79 -4.46
CA GLY A 34 -17.27 -27.93 -3.28
C GLY A 34 -17.05 -28.72 -1.98
N SER A 35 -17.54 -29.96 -1.91
CA SER A 35 -17.32 -30.85 -0.76
C SER A 35 -15.91 -31.47 -0.73
N LEU A 36 -15.33 -31.72 -1.92
CA LEU A 36 -13.94 -32.20 -2.07
C LEU A 36 -12.92 -31.16 -1.60
N GLY A 37 -13.19 -29.85 -1.81
CA GLY A 37 -12.31 -28.78 -1.33
C GLY A 37 -12.17 -28.72 0.20
N CYS A 38 -13.25 -29.01 0.93
CA CYS A 38 -13.23 -29.01 2.40
C CYS A 38 -12.47 -30.22 2.96
N ALA A 39 -12.67 -31.39 2.35
CA ALA A 39 -11.91 -32.60 2.69
C ALA A 39 -10.42 -32.44 2.35
N ALA A 40 -10.09 -31.82 1.21
CA ALA A 40 -8.72 -31.53 0.82
C ALA A 40 -8.01 -30.57 1.79
N ALA A 41 -8.70 -29.51 2.25
CA ALA A 41 -8.18 -28.61 3.26
C ALA A 41 -7.91 -29.32 4.59
N GLY A 42 -8.85 -30.16 5.05
CA GLY A 42 -8.66 -30.97 6.25
C GLY A 42 -7.49 -31.96 6.13
N TYR A 43 -7.36 -32.61 4.97
CA TYR A 43 -6.27 -33.55 4.70
C TYR A 43 -4.90 -32.87 4.62
N ALA A 44 -4.83 -31.67 4.03
CA ALA A 44 -3.59 -30.88 3.97
C ALA A 44 -3.10 -30.50 5.38
N VAL A 45 -4.00 -30.09 6.28
CA VAL A 45 -3.67 -29.79 7.68
C VAL A 45 -3.26 -31.05 8.44
N PHE A 46 -3.95 -32.17 8.22
CA PHE A 46 -3.54 -33.46 8.78
C PHE A 46 -2.12 -33.83 8.37
N GLN A 47 -1.80 -33.80 7.07
CA GLN A 47 -0.48 -34.17 6.56
C GLN A 47 0.62 -33.23 7.06
N PHE A 48 0.35 -31.92 7.09
CA PHE A 48 1.30 -30.94 7.59
C PHE A 48 1.62 -31.16 9.07
N LEU A 49 0.59 -31.30 9.93
CA LEU A 49 0.80 -31.51 11.36
C LEU A 49 1.43 -32.87 11.66
N PHE A 50 1.06 -33.91 10.91
CA PHE A 50 1.66 -35.23 11.08
C PHE A 50 3.17 -35.21 10.75
N GLY A 51 3.58 -34.44 9.73
CA GLY A 51 4.99 -34.27 9.35
C GLY A 51 5.81 -33.37 10.28
N VAL A 52 5.18 -32.40 10.96
CA VAL A 52 5.87 -31.40 11.79
C VAL A 52 5.89 -31.75 13.28
N LEU A 53 4.90 -32.52 13.77
CA LEU A 53 4.81 -32.82 15.19
C LEU A 53 5.96 -33.77 15.65
N PRO A 54 6.71 -33.42 16.70
CA PRO A 54 7.86 -34.21 17.17
C PRO A 54 7.44 -35.53 17.82
N GLY A 55 8.29 -36.56 17.69
CA GLY A 55 8.09 -37.91 18.28
C GLY A 55 7.85 -37.94 19.79
N ALA A 56 8.31 -36.91 20.49
CA ALA A 56 8.27 -36.79 21.95
C ALA A 56 6.87 -36.47 22.52
N LEU A 57 5.90 -36.10 21.68
CA LEU A 57 4.51 -35.89 22.11
C LEU A 57 3.81 -37.23 22.29
N GLY A 58 4.04 -37.93 23.40
CA GLY A 58 3.22 -39.06 23.85
C GLY A 58 3.14 -40.30 22.93
N GLY A 59 4.03 -40.41 21.93
CA GLY A 59 4.07 -41.52 20.96
C GLY A 59 3.25 -41.29 19.67
N GLU A 60 3.28 -42.25 18.73
CA GLU A 60 2.60 -42.11 17.44
C GLU A 60 1.09 -41.91 17.58
N ALA A 61 0.44 -42.57 18.55
CA ALA A 61 -0.99 -42.45 18.77
C ALA A 61 -1.44 -41.01 19.05
N ALA A 62 -0.64 -40.25 19.82
CA ALA A 62 -0.93 -38.85 20.11
C ALA A 62 -0.73 -37.94 18.90
N LYS A 63 0.25 -38.23 18.02
CA LYS A 63 0.41 -37.51 16.75
C LYS A 63 -0.77 -37.71 15.81
N TYR A 64 -1.22 -38.96 15.66
CA TYR A 64 -2.40 -39.27 14.86
C TYR A 64 -3.65 -38.59 15.42
N LEU A 65 -3.79 -38.56 16.75
CA LEU A 65 -4.94 -37.93 17.39
C LEU A 65 -4.95 -36.40 17.19
N VAL A 66 -3.83 -35.71 17.44
CA VAL A 66 -3.74 -34.24 17.27
C VAL A 66 -3.90 -33.84 15.80
N SER A 67 -3.20 -34.52 14.90
CA SER A 67 -3.28 -34.24 13.46
C SER A 67 -4.66 -34.56 12.91
N GLY A 68 -5.26 -35.66 13.37
CA GLY A 68 -6.60 -36.11 12.99
C GLY A 68 -7.68 -35.14 13.44
N VAL A 69 -7.70 -34.76 14.72
CA VAL A 69 -8.66 -33.79 15.26
C VAL A 69 -8.52 -32.43 14.57
N SER A 70 -7.29 -31.97 14.33
CA SER A 70 -7.04 -30.69 13.66
C SER A 70 -7.46 -30.71 12.18
N GLY A 71 -7.19 -31.80 11.47
CA GLY A 71 -7.63 -31.98 10.08
C GLY A 71 -9.15 -32.05 9.95
N ILE A 72 -9.81 -32.82 10.81
CA ILE A 72 -11.28 -32.90 10.87
C ILE A 72 -11.87 -31.53 11.21
N GLY A 73 -11.36 -30.86 12.25
CA GLY A 73 -11.82 -29.53 12.66
C GLY A 73 -11.70 -28.50 11.53
N THR A 74 -10.59 -28.52 10.79
CA THR A 74 -10.38 -27.63 9.64
C THR A 74 -11.34 -27.94 8.49
N GLY A 75 -11.55 -29.23 8.18
CA GLY A 75 -12.50 -29.65 7.15
C GLY A 75 -13.94 -29.24 7.49
N VAL A 76 -14.35 -29.41 8.75
CA VAL A 76 -15.68 -28.99 9.24
C VAL A 76 -15.84 -27.47 9.21
N ALA A 77 -14.82 -26.71 9.64
CA ALA A 77 -14.85 -25.25 9.61
C ALA A 77 -14.95 -24.71 8.17
N ALA A 78 -14.18 -25.26 7.23
CA ALA A 78 -14.24 -24.93 5.81
C ALA A 78 -15.62 -25.26 5.22
N TRP A 79 -16.19 -26.42 5.60
CA TRP A 79 -17.51 -26.83 5.17
C TRP A 79 -18.62 -25.91 5.71
N LEU A 80 -18.56 -25.55 6.99
CA LEU A 80 -19.51 -24.61 7.63
C LEU A 80 -19.42 -23.22 6.99
N ALA A 81 -18.21 -22.71 6.73
CA ALA A 81 -18.02 -21.44 6.04
C ALA A 81 -18.60 -21.46 4.62
N ALA A 82 -18.34 -22.53 3.87
CA ALA A 82 -18.91 -22.71 2.53
C ALA A 82 -20.45 -22.91 2.57
N ALA A 83 -20.98 -23.58 3.59
CA ALA A 83 -22.42 -23.73 3.80
C ALA A 83 -23.08 -22.39 4.16
N LEU A 84 -22.41 -21.56 4.98
CA LEU A 84 -22.90 -20.25 5.38
C LEU A 84 -22.86 -19.23 4.22
N LEU A 85 -21.82 -19.29 3.38
CA LEU A 85 -21.76 -18.51 2.13
C LEU A 85 -22.84 -18.95 1.14
N ARG A 86 -23.08 -20.25 1.00
CA ARG A 86 -24.17 -20.78 0.17
C ARG A 86 -25.55 -20.42 0.73
N ALA A 87 -25.74 -20.47 2.05
CA ALA A 87 -26.97 -20.05 2.71
C ALA A 87 -27.23 -18.55 2.51
N ARG A 88 -26.19 -17.70 2.58
CA ARG A 88 -26.31 -16.26 2.28
C ARG A 88 -26.56 -15.96 0.80
N ALA A 89 -26.03 -16.78 -0.11
CA ALA A 89 -26.26 -16.64 -1.54
C ALA A 89 -27.64 -17.18 -1.98
N ALA A 90 -28.14 -18.23 -1.33
CA ALA A 90 -29.45 -18.82 -1.60
C ALA A 90 -30.59 -18.06 -0.90
N ALA A 91 -30.33 -17.45 0.27
CA ALA A 91 -31.23 -16.52 0.92
C ALA A 91 -31.17 -15.15 0.24
N GLY A 92 -31.70 -15.07 -0.98
CA GLY A 92 -32.29 -13.81 -1.46
C GLY A 92 -33.34 -13.31 -0.46
N PRO A 93 -33.62 -11.99 -0.38
CA PRO A 93 -34.25 -11.40 0.79
C PRO A 93 -35.68 -11.90 0.93
N SER A 94 -35.90 -12.76 1.92
CA SER A 94 -37.23 -13.21 2.34
C SER A 94 -37.19 -13.35 3.85
N ARG A 95 -37.50 -12.24 4.54
CA ARG A 95 -37.65 -12.17 6.00
C ARG A 95 -39.16 -12.13 6.30
N PRO A 96 -39.68 -12.90 7.27
CA PRO A 96 -41.08 -12.84 7.64
C PRO A 96 -41.43 -11.51 8.31
N ALA A 97 -42.68 -11.08 8.09
CA ALA A 97 -43.23 -9.78 8.45
C ALA A 97 -43.19 -9.49 9.96
N LEU A 98 -42.43 -8.47 10.33
CA LEU A 98 -42.70 -7.61 11.48
C LEU A 98 -42.61 -6.18 10.94
N THR A 99 -43.70 -5.44 11.14
CA THR A 99 -44.00 -4.04 10.75
C THR A 99 -42.77 -3.18 10.42
N ALA A 100 -42.64 -2.82 9.14
CA ALA A 100 -41.55 -2.03 8.59
C ALA A 100 -41.74 -0.51 8.83
N PRO A 101 -40.72 0.21 9.32
CA PRO A 101 -40.48 1.59 8.90
C PRO A 101 -40.06 1.59 7.43
N ALA A 102 -40.41 2.66 6.70
CA ALA A 102 -40.24 2.81 5.26
C ALA A 102 -38.90 2.30 4.70
N ALA A 103 -38.97 1.66 3.54
CA ALA A 103 -37.83 1.15 2.79
C ALA A 103 -36.78 2.25 2.56
N ALA A 104 -35.61 2.10 3.18
CA ALA A 104 -34.44 2.85 2.77
C ALA A 104 -34.00 2.34 1.40
N GLU A 105 -33.91 3.25 0.44
CA GLU A 105 -33.30 3.03 -0.87
C GLU A 105 -31.92 2.37 -0.74
N PRO A 106 -31.42 1.63 -1.76
CA PRO A 106 -30.05 1.13 -1.76
C PRO A 106 -29.11 2.29 -1.43
N SER A 107 -28.50 2.22 -0.24
CA SER A 107 -27.69 3.30 0.28
C SER A 107 -26.59 3.63 -0.72
N THR A 108 -26.66 4.81 -1.31
CA THR A 108 -25.58 5.36 -2.13
C THR A 108 -24.28 5.18 -1.34
N PRO A 109 -23.23 4.56 -1.92
CA PRO A 109 -21.99 4.31 -1.20
C PRO A 109 -21.50 5.61 -0.58
N GLY A 110 -20.99 5.57 0.66
CA GLY A 110 -20.44 6.76 1.29
C GLY A 110 -19.33 7.42 0.46
N PRO A 111 -18.93 8.65 0.79
CA PRO A 111 -17.98 9.43 -0.02
C PRO A 111 -16.61 8.76 -0.20
N LEU A 112 -16.21 7.84 0.70
CA LEU A 112 -14.95 7.12 0.60
C LEU A 112 -15.02 5.88 -0.31
N PRO A 113 -16.00 4.97 -0.19
CA PRO A 113 -16.23 3.93 -1.21
C PRO A 113 -16.33 4.48 -2.64
N GLN A 114 -17.00 5.62 -2.84
CA GLN A 114 -17.08 6.28 -4.16
C GLN A 114 -15.70 6.73 -4.66
N LEU A 115 -14.90 7.36 -3.79
CA LEU A 115 -13.53 7.76 -4.10
C LEU A 115 -12.66 6.56 -4.51
N PHE A 116 -12.79 5.43 -3.82
CA PHE A 116 -12.03 4.21 -4.11
C PHE A 116 -12.46 3.55 -5.42
N ALA A 117 -13.77 3.51 -5.69
CA ALA A 117 -14.30 3.04 -6.97
C ALA A 117 -13.83 3.93 -8.13
N ALA A 118 -13.88 5.26 -7.97
CA ALA A 118 -13.41 6.22 -8.96
C ALA A 118 -11.90 6.05 -9.23
N ALA A 119 -11.10 5.94 -8.18
CA ALA A 119 -9.66 5.71 -8.31
C ALA A 119 -9.35 4.38 -9.01
N TYR A 120 -10.06 3.30 -8.66
CA TYR A 120 -9.91 2.01 -9.33
C TYR A 120 -10.24 2.11 -10.82
N GLY A 121 -11.40 2.68 -11.17
CA GLY A 121 -11.82 2.87 -12.55
C GLY A 121 -10.80 3.66 -13.36
N ALA A 122 -10.38 4.82 -12.84
CA ALA A 122 -9.39 5.67 -13.49
C ALA A 122 -8.03 4.97 -13.69
N LEU A 123 -7.55 4.20 -12.71
CA LEU A 123 -6.30 3.45 -12.83
C LEU A 123 -6.41 2.29 -13.79
N ALA A 124 -7.51 1.54 -13.74
CA ALA A 124 -7.74 0.43 -14.64
C ALA A 124 -7.90 0.90 -16.10
N ASP A 125 -8.40 2.12 -16.34
CA ASP A 125 -8.50 2.71 -17.69
C ASP A 125 -7.16 3.21 -18.23
N LYS A 126 -6.21 3.50 -17.32
CA LYS A 126 -4.87 4.01 -17.64
C LYS A 126 -3.77 2.96 -17.55
N VAL A 127 -4.12 1.69 -17.31
CA VAL A 127 -3.14 0.59 -17.39
C VAL A 127 -2.64 0.48 -18.82
N CYS A 128 -1.34 0.30 -18.98
CA CYS A 128 -0.71 0.07 -20.27
C CYS A 128 -0.16 -1.36 -20.35
N VAL A 129 -0.37 -1.97 -21.51
CA VAL A 129 0.16 -3.29 -21.87
C VAL A 129 1.08 -3.09 -23.07
N VAL A 130 2.33 -3.51 -22.95
CA VAL A 130 3.37 -3.30 -23.97
C VAL A 130 4.11 -4.60 -24.18
N ASP A 131 4.21 -5.07 -25.42
CA ASP A 131 5.09 -6.18 -25.79
C ASP A 131 6.51 -5.64 -26.01
N ASP A 132 7.36 -5.81 -25.00
CA ASP A 132 8.76 -5.39 -25.06
C ASP A 132 9.60 -6.50 -25.72
N PRO A 133 10.39 -6.20 -26.78
CA PRO A 133 11.16 -7.22 -27.49
C PRO A 133 12.18 -7.97 -26.62
N ALA A 134 12.71 -7.33 -25.57
CA ALA A 134 13.71 -7.91 -24.69
C ALA A 134 13.11 -8.53 -23.43
N ARG A 135 12.01 -7.96 -22.93
CA ARG A 135 11.42 -8.32 -21.62
C ARG A 135 10.09 -9.07 -21.72
N GLY A 136 9.55 -9.24 -22.92
CA GLY A 136 8.23 -9.79 -23.18
C GLY A 136 7.10 -8.83 -22.80
N ARG A 137 5.91 -9.37 -22.59
CA ARG A 137 4.71 -8.57 -22.25
C ARG A 137 4.86 -7.88 -20.89
N LEU A 138 4.69 -6.56 -20.84
CA LEU A 138 4.69 -5.75 -19.64
C LEU A 138 3.31 -5.16 -19.41
N THR A 139 2.80 -5.25 -18.18
CA THR A 139 1.51 -4.71 -17.76
C THR A 139 1.69 -3.83 -16.53
N GLY A 140 1.26 -2.58 -16.59
CA GLY A 140 1.37 -1.67 -15.45
C GLY A 140 1.13 -0.22 -15.82
N TRP A 141 1.81 0.70 -15.14
CA TRP A 141 1.63 2.14 -15.34
C TRP A 141 2.97 2.84 -15.55
N SER A 142 2.92 3.94 -16.30
CA SER A 142 3.98 4.94 -16.33
C SER A 142 4.18 5.59 -14.97
N HIS A 143 5.28 6.34 -14.81
CA HIS A 143 5.58 7.03 -13.55
C HIS A 143 4.49 8.05 -13.17
N SER A 144 4.02 8.84 -14.13
CA SER A 144 2.81 9.65 -14.02
C SER A 144 1.80 9.23 -15.10
N LEU A 145 0.51 9.25 -14.78
CA LEU A 145 -0.54 9.00 -15.76
C LEU A 145 -0.48 10.08 -16.83
N GLY A 146 -0.44 9.66 -18.10
CA GLY A 146 -0.35 10.57 -19.25
C GLY A 146 1.06 11.09 -19.59
N GLU A 147 2.12 10.65 -18.90
CA GLU A 147 3.51 11.16 -19.11
C GLU A 147 4.18 10.68 -20.41
N SER A 148 3.64 9.69 -21.12
CA SER A 148 4.34 9.09 -22.27
C SER A 148 3.37 8.74 -23.40
N SER A 149 3.82 8.98 -24.63
CA SER A 149 3.16 8.53 -25.86
C SER A 149 4.19 7.82 -26.74
N PRO A 150 4.10 6.48 -26.92
CA PRO A 150 3.14 5.59 -26.26
C PRO A 150 3.44 5.39 -24.76
N PRO A 151 2.41 5.16 -23.91
CA PRO A 151 2.61 4.88 -22.49
C PRO A 151 3.33 3.55 -22.28
N ARG A 152 4.28 3.51 -21.33
CA ARG A 152 5.04 2.30 -20.98
C ARG A 152 5.08 2.08 -19.46
N PRO A 153 4.97 0.82 -18.98
CA PRO A 153 5.14 0.52 -17.56
C PRO A 153 6.53 0.92 -17.05
N THR A 154 6.59 1.46 -15.84
CA THR A 154 7.85 1.70 -15.11
C THR A 154 7.83 0.98 -13.77
N SER A 155 9.01 0.73 -13.18
CA SER A 155 9.12 0.04 -11.89
C SER A 155 8.37 0.80 -10.79
N VAL A 156 8.53 2.13 -10.75
CA VAL A 156 7.89 2.99 -9.74
C VAL A 156 6.37 3.06 -9.96
N GLY A 157 5.92 3.33 -11.19
CA GLY A 157 4.50 3.42 -11.50
C GLY A 157 3.78 2.11 -11.20
N THR A 158 4.38 0.99 -11.59
CA THR A 158 3.83 -0.36 -11.40
C THR A 158 3.89 -0.80 -9.93
N ALA A 159 4.94 -0.48 -9.17
CA ALA A 159 5.00 -0.82 -7.75
C ALA A 159 3.95 -0.06 -6.92
N TYR A 160 3.76 1.23 -7.18
CA TYR A 160 2.67 1.98 -6.55
C TYR A 160 1.30 1.48 -6.99
N GLY A 161 1.11 1.20 -8.29
CA GLY A 161 -0.11 0.59 -8.80
C GLY A 161 -0.44 -0.73 -8.12
N LEU A 162 0.54 -1.63 -7.98
CA LEU A 162 0.38 -2.90 -7.26
C LEU A 162 -0.01 -2.67 -5.80
N HIS A 163 0.62 -1.72 -5.10
CA HIS A 163 0.21 -1.36 -3.75
C HIS A 163 -1.25 -0.90 -3.68
N ILE A 164 -1.69 -0.06 -4.62
CA ILE A 164 -3.08 0.41 -4.68
C ILE A 164 -4.03 -0.77 -4.93
N MET A 165 -3.71 -1.66 -5.89
CA MET A 165 -4.54 -2.83 -6.19
C MET A 165 -4.64 -3.80 -5.00
N LEU A 166 -3.58 -3.95 -4.21
CA LEU A 166 -3.61 -4.72 -2.97
C LEU A 166 -4.41 -4.04 -1.84
N ASP A 167 -4.64 -2.72 -1.92
CA ASP A 167 -5.46 -1.97 -0.96
C ASP A 167 -6.94 -1.94 -1.36
N LEU A 168 -7.24 -1.77 -2.64
CA LEU A 168 -8.59 -1.64 -3.19
C LEU A 168 -9.22 -2.98 -3.60
N GLY A 169 -8.40 -3.99 -3.87
CA GLY A 169 -8.81 -5.21 -4.56
C GLY A 169 -8.93 -5.02 -6.08
N VAL A 170 -9.36 -6.09 -6.76
CA VAL A 170 -9.56 -6.13 -8.22
C VAL A 170 -10.99 -6.60 -8.53
N PRO A 171 -12.02 -5.75 -8.30
CA PRO A 171 -13.41 -6.17 -8.25
C PRO A 171 -13.99 -6.72 -9.57
N ASP A 172 -13.47 -6.31 -10.72
CA ASP A 172 -14.00 -6.71 -12.04
C ASP A 172 -13.04 -7.59 -12.86
N GLY A 173 -11.90 -8.00 -12.28
CA GLY A 173 -10.92 -8.87 -12.91
C GLY A 173 -10.16 -8.28 -14.11
N ARG A 174 -10.36 -6.99 -14.45
CA ARG A 174 -9.61 -6.31 -15.53
C ARG A 174 -8.11 -6.23 -15.27
N LEU A 175 -7.72 -6.29 -14.00
CA LEU A 175 -6.33 -6.28 -13.55
C LEU A 175 -6.04 -7.55 -12.78
N ARG A 176 -4.87 -8.14 -13.01
CA ARG A 176 -4.34 -9.27 -12.26
C ARG A 176 -3.08 -8.84 -11.55
N THR A 177 -3.04 -8.99 -10.23
CA THR A 177 -1.86 -8.63 -9.42
C THR A 177 -0.64 -9.49 -9.79
N GLY A 178 -0.86 -10.72 -10.23
CA GLY A 178 0.20 -11.60 -10.79
C GLY A 178 0.90 -10.97 -12.00
N ASP A 179 0.15 -10.41 -12.95
CA ASP A 179 0.73 -9.76 -14.14
C ASP A 179 1.59 -8.53 -13.76
N LEU A 180 1.21 -7.82 -12.71
CA LEU A 180 1.98 -6.68 -12.17
C LEU A 180 3.26 -7.16 -11.48
N VAL A 181 3.19 -8.24 -10.70
CA VAL A 181 4.35 -8.88 -10.06
C VAL A 181 5.34 -9.37 -11.11
N ASP A 182 4.86 -10.05 -12.15
CA ASP A 182 5.70 -10.52 -13.26
C ASP A 182 6.34 -9.36 -14.01
N THR A 183 5.59 -8.28 -14.23
CA THR A 183 6.11 -7.06 -14.86
C THR A 183 7.23 -6.44 -14.03
N LEU A 184 7.08 -6.35 -12.70
CA LEU A 184 8.15 -5.86 -11.84
C LEU A 184 9.41 -6.74 -11.96
N TRP A 185 9.28 -8.06 -11.97
CA TRP A 185 10.42 -8.94 -12.17
C TRP A 185 11.06 -8.81 -13.55
N ARG A 186 10.28 -8.60 -14.61
CA ARG A 186 10.78 -8.35 -15.97
C ARG A 186 11.49 -7.00 -16.10
N LEU A 187 11.13 -6.03 -15.26
CA LEU A 187 11.78 -4.71 -15.18
C LEU A 187 13.05 -4.69 -14.31
N ARG A 188 13.40 -5.80 -13.66
CA ARG A 188 14.66 -5.94 -12.91
C ARG A 188 15.84 -5.74 -13.87
N LEU A 189 16.86 -5.00 -13.44
CA LEU A 189 18.07 -4.80 -14.22
C LEU A 189 18.96 -6.07 -14.23
N PRO A 190 19.86 -6.24 -15.22
CA PRO A 190 20.74 -7.41 -15.30
C PRO A 190 21.53 -7.65 -14.01
N ASP A 191 22.13 -6.58 -13.46
CA ASP A 191 22.96 -6.63 -12.25
C ASP A 191 22.14 -6.66 -10.94
N GLY A 192 20.81 -6.66 -11.04
CA GLY A 192 19.89 -6.62 -9.90
C GLY A 192 19.35 -5.23 -9.60
N GLY A 193 18.31 -5.20 -8.77
CA GLY A 193 17.59 -4.00 -8.42
C GLY A 193 16.77 -3.40 -9.57
N TRP A 194 16.24 -2.21 -9.30
CA TRP A 194 15.33 -1.49 -10.20
C TRP A 194 15.69 -0.02 -10.32
N SER A 195 15.50 0.51 -11.52
CA SER A 195 15.58 1.94 -11.80
C SER A 195 14.19 2.58 -11.80
N ALA A 196 14.13 3.90 -11.61
CA ALA A 196 12.86 4.63 -11.50
C ALA A 196 12.00 4.57 -12.79
N ARG A 197 12.68 4.56 -13.94
CA ARG A 197 12.08 4.52 -15.29
C ARG A 197 12.49 3.22 -15.98
N SER A 198 11.66 2.71 -16.88
CA SER A 198 11.95 1.45 -17.60
C SER A 198 13.22 1.46 -18.45
N GLN A 199 13.71 2.66 -18.81
CA GLN A 199 14.95 2.90 -19.56
C GLN A 199 16.13 3.30 -18.66
N GLY A 200 15.94 3.39 -17.34
CA GLY A 200 17.05 3.73 -16.43
C GLY A 200 18.04 2.58 -16.39
N ALA A 201 19.32 2.88 -16.63
CA ALA A 201 20.39 1.88 -16.69
C ALA A 201 20.91 1.44 -15.30
N GLU A 202 20.64 2.23 -14.25
CA GLU A 202 21.20 1.99 -12.92
C GLU A 202 20.12 1.75 -11.87
N ALA A 203 20.32 0.74 -11.04
CA ALA A 203 19.47 0.48 -9.88
C ALA A 203 19.66 1.56 -8.82
N ARG A 204 18.57 1.95 -8.15
CA ARG A 204 18.61 2.91 -7.04
C ARG A 204 18.02 2.29 -5.77
N PRO A 205 18.70 2.36 -4.61
CA PRO A 205 18.26 1.70 -3.39
C PRO A 205 16.82 2.05 -2.99
N GLU A 206 16.41 3.31 -3.10
CA GLU A 206 15.04 3.74 -2.78
C GLU A 206 13.99 3.13 -3.72
N VAL A 207 14.32 2.93 -4.99
CA VAL A 207 13.41 2.31 -5.97
C VAL A 207 13.38 0.80 -5.76
N THR A 208 14.54 0.19 -5.57
CA THR A 208 14.66 -1.24 -5.27
C THR A 208 13.88 -1.60 -3.99
N ALA A 209 14.06 -0.86 -2.90
CA ALA A 209 13.34 -1.10 -1.65
C ALA A 209 11.82 -0.88 -1.78
N LEU A 210 11.37 0.09 -2.59
CA LEU A 210 9.95 0.27 -2.92
C LEU A 210 9.40 -0.97 -3.63
N VAL A 211 10.09 -1.46 -4.67
CA VAL A 211 9.67 -2.62 -5.46
C VAL A 211 9.67 -3.89 -4.60
N LEU A 212 10.73 -4.13 -3.82
CA LEU A 212 10.81 -5.24 -2.87
C LEU A 212 9.66 -5.21 -1.86
N GLY A 213 9.35 -4.04 -1.33
CA GLY A 213 8.19 -3.86 -0.44
C GLY A 213 6.85 -4.16 -1.12
N ALA A 214 6.70 -3.86 -2.42
CA ALA A 214 5.51 -4.20 -3.19
C ALA A 214 5.40 -5.70 -3.47
N LEU A 215 6.50 -6.33 -3.89
CA LEU A 215 6.59 -7.76 -4.15
C LEU A 215 6.36 -8.60 -2.89
N ALA A 216 6.97 -8.24 -1.76
CA ALA A 216 6.75 -8.90 -0.47
C ALA A 216 5.29 -8.82 -0.04
N ARG A 217 4.64 -7.65 -0.22
CA ARG A 217 3.20 -7.48 0.07
C ARG A 217 2.32 -8.35 -0.83
N ALA A 218 2.75 -8.59 -2.06
CA ALA A 218 2.04 -9.43 -3.03
C ALA A 218 2.29 -10.93 -2.85
N GLY A 219 3.11 -11.35 -1.88
CA GLY A 219 3.41 -12.76 -1.62
C GLY A 219 4.44 -13.37 -2.58
N ALA A 220 5.37 -12.56 -3.12
CA ALA A 220 6.48 -13.09 -3.90
C ALA A 220 7.39 -14.03 -3.08
N SER A 221 8.04 -14.98 -3.76
CA SER A 221 8.93 -15.99 -3.15
C SER A 221 10.04 -15.35 -2.28
N GLY A 222 10.21 -15.87 -1.06
CA GLY A 222 11.22 -15.42 -0.09
C GLY A 222 12.65 -15.53 -0.60
N ASP A 223 12.99 -16.58 -1.35
CA ASP A 223 14.36 -16.78 -1.85
C ASP A 223 14.74 -15.69 -2.87
N ARG A 224 13.83 -15.39 -3.80
CA ARG A 224 14.03 -14.33 -4.80
C ARG A 224 14.11 -12.95 -4.17
N LEU A 225 13.33 -12.70 -3.11
CA LEU A 225 13.41 -11.45 -2.38
C LEU A 225 14.72 -11.33 -1.60
N THR A 226 15.18 -12.41 -0.96
CA THR A 226 16.40 -12.44 -0.16
C THR A 226 17.63 -12.08 -1.00
N GLU A 227 17.76 -12.61 -2.21
CA GLU A 227 18.87 -12.28 -3.10
C GLU A 227 18.92 -10.78 -3.43
N GLU A 228 17.79 -10.21 -3.83
CA GLU A 228 17.70 -8.79 -4.19
C GLU A 228 17.83 -7.86 -2.98
N VAL A 229 17.35 -8.28 -1.82
CA VAL A 229 17.60 -7.59 -0.55
C VAL A 229 19.10 -7.55 -0.29
N GLY A 230 19.81 -8.67 -0.42
CA GLY A 230 21.26 -8.74 -0.23
C GLY A 230 22.00 -7.74 -1.13
N ARG A 231 21.69 -7.73 -2.43
CA ARG A 231 22.26 -6.76 -3.40
C ARG A 231 21.93 -5.31 -3.02
N CYS A 232 20.66 -5.03 -2.67
CA CYS A 232 20.23 -3.69 -2.27
C CYS A 232 20.98 -3.20 -1.02
N THR A 233 21.15 -4.06 -0.01
CA THR A 233 21.84 -3.68 1.22
C THR A 233 23.34 -3.55 1.03
N ALA A 234 23.95 -4.39 0.19
CA ALA A 234 25.37 -4.30 -0.14
C ALA A 234 25.71 -3.01 -0.91
N GLY A 235 24.80 -2.53 -1.77
CA GLY A 235 24.97 -1.27 -2.50
C GLY A 235 24.57 -0.01 -1.72
N PHE A 236 23.88 -0.15 -0.58
CA PHE A 236 23.37 0.99 0.20
C PHE A 236 24.23 1.30 1.43
N THR A 237 25.52 1.56 1.19
CA THR A 237 26.51 1.98 2.18
C THR A 237 26.93 3.44 1.96
N ARG A 238 27.67 4.03 2.92
CA ARG A 238 28.16 5.41 2.77
C ARG A 238 29.20 5.54 1.65
N GLU A 239 29.93 4.47 1.37
CA GLU A 239 30.97 4.41 0.34
C GLU A 239 30.37 4.30 -1.06
N LEU A 240 29.27 3.55 -1.21
CA LEU A 240 28.67 3.23 -2.51
C LEU A 240 27.46 4.11 -2.87
N ASP A 241 26.70 4.60 -1.89
CA ASP A 241 25.58 5.53 -2.13
C ASP A 241 25.53 6.64 -1.08
N ARG A 242 26.63 7.41 -0.97
CA ARG A 242 26.72 8.54 -0.03
C ARG A 242 25.50 9.47 -0.11
N ALA A 243 25.12 9.89 -1.31
CA ALA A 243 23.99 10.81 -1.50
C ALA A 243 22.66 10.24 -0.99
N GLY A 244 22.42 8.94 -1.20
CA GLY A 244 21.26 8.26 -0.64
C GLY A 244 21.33 8.12 0.88
N ARG A 245 22.49 7.78 1.43
CA ARG A 245 22.71 7.66 2.89
C ARG A 245 22.57 8.98 3.64
N GLU A 246 22.88 10.10 2.98
CA GLU A 246 22.71 11.44 3.53
C GLU A 246 21.27 11.96 3.37
N SER A 247 20.41 11.34 2.55
CA SER A 247 19.04 11.80 2.30
C SER A 247 18.02 11.16 3.23
N THR A 248 17.26 11.99 3.95
CA THR A 248 16.18 11.52 4.83
C THR A 248 15.10 10.76 4.07
N HIS A 249 14.74 11.24 2.88
CA HIS A 249 13.76 10.56 2.04
C HIS A 249 14.22 9.16 1.60
N VAL A 250 15.47 9.05 1.14
CA VAL A 250 16.02 7.77 0.65
C VAL A 250 16.13 6.78 1.80
N VAL A 251 16.76 7.16 2.92
CA VAL A 251 16.90 6.28 4.10
C VAL A 251 15.55 5.83 4.64
N THR A 252 14.58 6.73 4.80
CA THR A 252 13.24 6.36 5.29
C THR A 252 12.48 5.47 4.30
N THR A 253 12.72 5.61 3.00
CA THR A 253 12.12 4.76 1.96
C THR A 253 12.75 3.36 1.98
N VAL A 254 14.08 3.27 2.04
CA VAL A 254 14.80 2.00 2.15
C VAL A 254 14.42 1.26 3.42
N LEU A 255 14.47 1.93 4.58
CA LEU A 255 14.07 1.35 5.87
C LEU A 255 12.65 0.78 5.81
N ARG A 256 11.66 1.54 5.33
CA ARG A 256 10.26 1.07 5.26
C ARG A 256 10.03 -0.03 4.23
N GLY A 257 10.81 -0.06 3.16
CA GLY A 257 10.79 -1.14 2.17
C GLY A 257 11.34 -2.44 2.74
N LEU A 258 12.53 -2.38 3.35
CA LEU A 258 13.20 -3.53 3.97
C LEU A 258 12.46 -4.07 5.19
N LEU A 259 11.87 -3.21 6.04
CA LEU A 259 10.98 -3.65 7.14
C LEU A 259 9.80 -4.50 6.65
N ARG A 260 9.46 -4.43 5.36
CA ARG A 260 8.45 -5.29 4.74
C ARG A 260 9.05 -6.52 4.10
N ALA A 261 10.12 -6.34 3.33
CA ALA A 261 10.67 -7.38 2.46
C ALA A 261 11.63 -8.34 3.19
N ALA A 262 12.34 -7.86 4.20
CA ALA A 262 13.31 -8.61 4.97
C ALA A 262 13.38 -8.10 6.42
N PRO A 263 12.34 -8.37 7.24
CA PRO A 263 12.26 -7.87 8.62
C PRO A 263 13.41 -8.33 9.52
N GLY A 264 14.10 -9.43 9.19
CA GLY A 264 15.29 -9.92 9.90
C GLY A 264 16.62 -9.38 9.36
N SER A 265 16.62 -8.41 8.44
CA SER A 265 17.86 -7.89 7.87
C SER A 265 18.67 -7.11 8.92
N THR A 266 19.96 -7.43 9.02
CA THR A 266 20.91 -6.81 9.97
C THR A 266 21.16 -5.33 9.70
N VAL A 267 20.80 -4.82 8.52
CA VAL A 267 20.91 -3.39 8.19
C VAL A 267 19.82 -2.55 8.89
N LEU A 268 18.71 -3.16 9.30
CA LEU A 268 17.55 -2.44 9.81
C LEU A 268 17.85 -1.67 11.11
N PRO A 269 18.51 -2.27 12.13
CA PRO A 269 18.96 -1.51 13.30
C PRO A 269 19.90 -0.36 12.92
N VAL A 270 20.83 -0.58 11.99
CA VAL A 270 21.80 0.46 11.54
C VAL A 270 21.08 1.65 10.90
N LEU A 271 20.07 1.39 10.07
CA LEU A 271 19.26 2.45 9.45
C LEU A 271 18.38 3.18 10.47
N ARG A 272 17.83 2.46 11.45
CA ARG A 272 17.05 3.05 12.54
C ARG A 272 17.91 4.02 13.36
N GLU A 273 19.09 3.60 13.80
CA GLU A 273 19.97 4.46 14.60
C GLU A 273 20.48 5.65 13.79
N ALA A 274 20.92 5.45 12.54
CA ALA A 274 21.34 6.56 11.69
C ALA A 274 20.24 7.61 11.48
N LEU A 275 18.98 7.17 11.41
CA LEU A 275 17.83 8.09 11.33
C LEU A 275 17.55 8.77 12.67
N ALA A 276 17.70 8.07 13.81
CA ALA A 276 17.49 8.64 15.13
C ALA A 276 18.57 9.69 15.50
N ASP A 277 19.84 9.37 15.23
CA ASP A 277 21.00 10.20 15.58
C ASP A 277 21.09 11.49 14.77
N SER A 278 20.44 11.52 13.61
CA SER A 278 20.42 12.67 12.70
C SER A 278 19.26 13.64 12.96
N ALA A 279 18.45 13.40 14.00
CA ALA A 279 17.42 14.32 14.41
C ALA A 279 18.04 15.63 14.93
N ILE A 280 17.55 16.77 14.45
CA ILE A 280 18.05 18.10 14.80
C ILE A 280 17.10 18.78 15.79
N SER A 281 17.65 19.54 16.73
CA SER A 281 16.85 20.37 17.64
C SER A 281 16.35 21.64 16.92
N ASP A 282 15.05 21.90 16.97
CA ASP A 282 14.46 23.12 16.41
C ASP A 282 14.21 24.18 17.51
N PRO A 283 15.02 25.25 17.61
CA PRO A 283 14.83 26.29 18.62
C PRO A 283 13.50 27.04 18.47
N ARG A 284 12.81 26.93 17.32
CA ARG A 284 11.50 27.58 17.09
C ARG A 284 10.33 26.78 17.64
N ARG A 285 10.55 25.50 18.00
CA ARG A 285 9.54 24.62 18.60
C ARG A 285 10.11 23.98 19.86
N GLU A 286 10.52 24.84 20.81
CA GLU A 286 10.94 24.43 22.16
C GLU A 286 12.07 23.40 22.16
N HIS A 287 12.99 23.50 21.20
CA HIS A 287 14.11 22.58 21.04
C HIS A 287 13.72 21.11 20.76
N LEU A 288 12.46 20.84 20.43
CA LEU A 288 11.99 19.52 20.01
C LEU A 288 12.79 19.03 18.80
N ARG A 289 13.11 17.74 18.81
CA ARG A 289 13.84 17.10 17.71
C ARG A 289 12.95 16.87 16.50
N CYS A 290 13.51 17.13 15.32
CA CYS A 290 12.85 17.01 14.04
C CYS A 290 13.87 16.63 12.95
N TRP A 291 13.43 16.54 11.69
CA TRP A 291 14.31 16.20 10.57
C TRP A 291 14.28 17.26 9.47
N SER A 292 15.43 17.40 8.82
CA SER A 292 15.60 18.15 7.57
C SER A 292 15.62 17.18 6.37
N TYR A 293 15.94 17.68 5.17
CA TYR A 293 16.14 16.81 3.99
C TYR A 293 17.43 15.99 4.04
N ARG A 294 18.38 16.37 4.92
CA ARG A 294 19.66 15.68 5.13
C ARG A 294 19.76 15.06 6.51
N LEU A 295 20.43 13.90 6.57
CA LEU A 295 20.80 13.18 7.78
C LEU A 295 22.23 13.44 8.24
N ASP A 296 23.10 13.97 7.38
CA ASP A 296 24.48 14.36 7.75
C ASP A 296 24.67 15.88 7.59
N PRO A 297 25.50 16.51 8.46
CA PRO A 297 25.83 17.94 8.35
C PRO A 297 26.42 18.33 6.98
N PRO A 298 26.22 19.58 6.53
CA PRO A 298 25.36 20.61 7.13
C PRO A 298 23.87 20.25 6.96
N TYR A 299 23.13 20.32 8.05
CA TYR A 299 21.69 20.03 8.04
C TYR A 299 20.91 21.11 7.29
N GLY A 300 19.79 20.71 6.69
CA GLY A 300 18.81 21.66 6.16
C GLY A 300 17.93 22.27 7.25
N MET A 301 17.00 23.13 6.83
CA MET A 301 15.96 23.64 7.72
C MET A 301 15.05 22.50 8.22
N PRO A 302 14.53 22.59 9.46
CA PRO A 302 13.44 21.74 9.95
C PRO A 302 12.29 21.61 8.95
N SER A 303 11.78 20.40 8.77
CA SER A 303 10.79 20.10 7.73
C SER A 303 9.73 19.13 8.22
N ALA A 304 8.46 19.53 8.11
CA ALA A 304 7.32 18.68 8.48
C ALA A 304 7.24 17.40 7.64
N LEU A 305 7.58 17.46 6.35
CA LEU A 305 7.65 16.29 5.49
C LEU A 305 8.65 15.25 6.03
N HIS A 306 9.90 15.67 6.23
CA HIS A 306 10.98 14.77 6.60
C HIS A 306 10.79 14.23 8.01
N THR A 307 10.30 15.08 8.92
CA THR A 307 9.89 14.68 10.26
C THR A 307 8.79 13.63 10.21
N ALA A 308 7.75 13.83 9.40
CA ALA A 308 6.68 12.85 9.24
C ALA A 308 7.18 11.53 8.61
N GLN A 309 8.07 11.58 7.61
CA GLN A 309 8.69 10.39 7.03
C GLN A 309 9.52 9.61 8.06
N ALA A 310 10.29 10.32 8.89
CA ALA A 310 11.10 9.75 9.94
C ALA A 310 10.24 9.10 11.03
N VAL A 311 9.21 9.80 11.53
CA VAL A 311 8.24 9.27 12.51
C VAL A 311 7.59 7.99 12.00
N VAL A 312 7.08 7.98 10.76
CA VAL A 312 6.46 6.78 10.16
C VAL A 312 7.47 5.62 10.03
N ALA A 313 8.73 5.91 9.72
CA ALA A 313 9.75 4.89 9.57
C ALA A 313 10.18 4.31 10.93
N LEU A 314 10.43 5.17 11.92
CA LEU A 314 10.82 4.77 13.29
C LEU A 314 9.69 4.04 14.01
N ASP A 315 8.46 4.52 13.91
CA ASP A 315 7.28 3.83 14.46
C ASP A 315 7.09 2.43 13.86
N ARG A 316 7.39 2.27 12.56
CA ARG A 316 7.35 0.94 11.94
C ARG A 316 8.53 0.08 12.35
N ALA A 317 9.71 0.64 12.51
CA ALA A 317 10.88 -0.09 13.00
C ALA A 317 10.63 -0.62 14.41
N ALA A 318 10.03 0.17 15.29
CA ALA A 318 9.67 -0.21 16.66
C ALA A 318 8.76 -1.44 16.79
N ARG A 319 7.92 -1.70 15.77
CA ARG A 319 7.02 -2.86 15.75
C ARG A 319 7.68 -4.15 15.24
N VAL A 320 8.81 -4.03 14.57
CA VAL A 320 9.48 -5.15 13.88
C VAL A 320 10.79 -5.51 14.56
N LEU A 321 11.49 -4.49 15.06
CA LEU A 321 12.75 -4.61 15.77
C LEU A 321 12.48 -4.43 17.25
N ASP A 322 13.14 -5.23 18.07
CA ASP A 322 13.16 -4.98 19.50
C ASP A 322 13.79 -3.59 19.76
N GLU A 323 13.10 -2.79 20.57
CA GLU A 323 13.62 -1.52 21.06
C GLU A 323 14.39 -1.78 22.35
N PRO A 324 15.72 -1.58 22.38
CA PRO A 324 16.46 -1.67 23.63
C PRO A 324 15.97 -0.61 24.61
N GLU A 325 16.04 -0.91 25.91
CA GLU A 325 15.69 0.04 26.97
C GLU A 325 16.50 1.34 26.81
N GLY A 326 15.83 2.50 26.86
CA GLY A 326 16.47 3.81 26.71
C GLY A 326 16.90 4.19 25.28
N ALA A 327 16.40 3.50 24.23
CA ALA A 327 16.80 3.74 22.84
C ALA A 327 16.55 5.19 22.38
N GLY A 328 17.61 5.87 21.91
CA GLY A 328 17.54 7.22 21.33
C GLY A 328 16.51 7.34 20.20
N ALA A 329 16.24 6.26 19.47
CA ALA A 329 15.21 6.16 18.44
C ALA A 329 13.77 6.40 18.94
N ARG A 330 13.42 5.87 20.13
CA ARG A 330 12.09 6.08 20.72
C ARG A 330 11.90 7.55 21.06
N SER A 331 12.85 8.10 21.80
CA SER A 331 12.82 9.51 22.22
C SER A 331 12.81 10.46 21.01
N ALA A 332 13.61 10.18 19.97
CA ALA A 332 13.62 10.99 18.75
C ALA A 332 12.27 10.94 18.01
N ARG A 333 11.66 9.75 17.92
CA ARG A 333 10.33 9.56 17.32
C ARG A 333 9.27 10.36 18.09
N GLU A 334 9.26 10.28 19.41
CA GLU A 334 8.29 11.00 20.25
C GLU A 334 8.44 12.52 20.14
N ASP A 335 9.68 13.03 20.18
CA ASP A 335 9.95 14.45 19.94
C ASP A 335 9.52 14.89 18.54
N GLY A 336 9.70 14.03 17.52
CA GLY A 336 9.22 14.29 16.17
C GLY A 336 7.70 14.40 16.09
N VAL A 337 6.97 13.59 16.87
CA VAL A 337 5.50 13.70 16.99
C VAL A 337 5.14 15.03 17.66
N ARG A 338 5.74 15.34 18.82
CA ARG A 338 5.53 16.62 19.52
C ARG A 338 5.80 17.81 18.61
N TRP A 339 6.88 17.75 17.82
CA TRP A 339 7.25 18.79 16.87
C TRP A 339 6.17 18.98 15.79
N LEU A 340 5.56 17.90 15.28
CA LEU A 340 4.46 17.97 14.31
C LEU A 340 3.17 18.54 14.91
N LEU A 341 2.93 18.27 16.20
CA LEU A 341 1.79 18.78 16.97
C LEU A 341 1.97 20.25 17.38
N ALA A 342 3.20 20.73 17.57
CA ALA A 342 3.54 22.11 17.89
C ALA A 342 3.31 23.11 16.72
N CYS A 343 2.45 22.75 15.77
CA CYS A 343 2.10 23.61 14.65
C CYS A 343 1.22 24.78 15.11
N THR A 344 1.68 26.01 14.94
CA THR A 344 0.98 27.22 15.42
C THR A 344 -0.07 27.79 14.45
N SER A 345 -0.37 27.10 13.35
CA SER A 345 -1.28 27.62 12.32
C SER A 345 -2.75 27.49 12.74
N ALA A 346 -3.49 28.60 12.73
CA ALA A 346 -4.91 28.65 13.06
C ALA A 346 -5.84 27.81 12.13
N ALA A 347 -5.39 27.49 10.91
CA ALA A 347 -6.16 26.67 9.97
C ALA A 347 -5.31 25.48 9.49
N HIS A 348 -5.41 24.36 10.21
CA HIS A 348 -4.52 23.21 9.98
C HIS A 348 -4.61 22.60 8.58
N SER A 349 -5.77 22.66 7.90
CA SER A 349 -5.94 22.17 6.53
C SER A 349 -5.21 22.97 5.45
N ARG A 350 -4.78 24.20 5.75
CA ARG A 350 -4.00 25.08 4.84
C ARG A 350 -2.68 25.52 5.44
N CYS A 351 -2.26 24.85 6.50
CA CYS A 351 -1.03 25.15 7.21
C CYS A 351 0.20 25.08 6.28
N PRO A 352 1.17 26.00 6.41
CA PRO A 352 2.44 25.95 5.66
C PRO A 352 3.18 24.61 5.78
N ASP A 353 3.10 23.93 6.92
CA ASP A 353 3.71 22.62 7.15
C ASP A 353 3.09 21.51 6.28
N LEU A 354 1.90 21.72 5.69
CA LEU A 354 1.28 20.76 4.76
C LEU A 354 1.61 21.03 3.29
N ARG A 355 2.36 22.10 2.99
CA ARG A 355 2.74 22.44 1.61
C ARG A 355 3.61 21.33 1.03
N ASN A 356 3.29 20.94 -0.19
CA ASN A 356 4.09 19.99 -0.95
C ASN A 356 5.51 20.52 -1.15
N LEU A 357 6.50 19.64 -1.03
CA LEU A 357 7.91 19.98 -1.20
C LEU A 357 8.51 19.25 -2.39
N ARG A 358 9.54 19.87 -2.97
CA ARG A 358 10.42 19.29 -3.97
C ARG A 358 11.83 19.30 -3.43
N GLU A 359 12.58 18.25 -3.71
CA GLU A 359 14.01 18.16 -3.43
C GLU A 359 14.75 17.49 -4.59
N GLU A 360 16.07 17.60 -4.57
CA GLU A 360 16.96 17.00 -5.53
C GLU A 360 17.93 16.07 -4.81
N VAL A 361 18.01 14.81 -5.27
CA VAL A 361 19.08 13.89 -4.86
C VAL A 361 20.06 13.81 -6.02
N ARG A 362 21.28 14.32 -5.80
CA ARG A 362 22.34 14.39 -6.81
C ARG A 362 23.34 13.28 -6.57
N ARG A 363 23.57 12.43 -7.58
CA ARG A 363 24.52 11.33 -7.54
C ARG A 363 25.53 11.47 -8.68
N PRO A 364 26.82 11.20 -8.48
CA PRO A 364 27.73 11.00 -9.60
C PRO A 364 27.19 9.88 -10.49
N ARG A 365 27.32 10.02 -11.81
CA ARG A 365 26.99 8.91 -12.72
C ARG A 365 28.09 7.85 -12.65
N THR A 366 27.72 6.60 -12.85
CA THR A 366 28.70 5.50 -12.81
C THR A 366 29.58 5.46 -14.05
N ASP A 367 29.04 5.90 -15.20
CA ASP A 367 29.76 5.97 -16.48
C ASP A 367 30.64 7.21 -16.65
N ASP A 368 30.27 8.31 -15.99
CA ASP A 368 31.02 9.58 -16.01
C ASP A 368 30.90 10.27 -14.62
N PRO A 369 31.85 10.03 -13.70
CA PRO A 369 31.82 10.58 -12.35
C PRO A 369 31.90 12.11 -12.28
N GLU A 370 32.32 12.79 -13.34
CA GLU A 370 32.31 14.26 -13.42
C GLU A 370 30.88 14.80 -13.61
N ARG A 371 29.97 13.97 -14.14
CA ARG A 371 28.56 14.31 -14.34
C ARG A 371 27.70 13.76 -13.22
N HIS A 372 26.64 14.52 -12.93
CA HIS A 372 25.68 14.14 -11.90
C HIS A 372 24.33 13.75 -12.51
N GLU A 373 23.78 12.62 -12.07
CA GLU A 373 22.35 12.35 -12.19
C GLU A 373 21.61 13.15 -11.11
N VAL A 374 20.55 13.85 -11.50
CA VAL A 374 19.70 14.61 -10.58
C VAL A 374 18.31 14.00 -10.53
N LEU A 375 18.02 13.29 -9.44
CA LEU A 375 16.69 12.79 -9.15
C LEU A 375 15.85 13.92 -8.52
N ASN A 376 14.81 14.34 -9.23
CA ASN A 376 13.85 15.32 -8.74
C ASN A 376 12.72 14.62 -7.99
N VAL A 377 12.72 14.72 -6.67
CA VAL A 377 11.71 14.10 -5.81
C VAL A 377 10.65 15.14 -5.45
N ARG A 378 9.39 14.72 -5.54
CA ARG A 378 8.21 15.52 -5.20
C ARG A 378 7.45 14.80 -4.10
N HIS A 379 6.93 15.56 -3.14
CA HIS A 379 6.39 15.00 -1.91
C HIS A 379 5.01 15.56 -1.59
N PHE A 380 4.09 14.66 -1.27
CA PHE A 380 2.75 15.00 -0.81
C PHE A 380 2.74 15.11 0.72
N THR A 381 3.18 16.26 1.22
CA THR A 381 3.45 16.47 2.64
C THR A 381 2.24 16.18 3.53
N ALA A 382 1.05 16.63 3.12
CA ALA A 382 -0.18 16.36 3.87
C ALA A 382 -0.45 14.87 4.10
N SER A 383 -0.17 14.01 3.12
CA SER A 383 -0.32 12.55 3.27
C SER A 383 0.69 11.99 4.27
N TRP A 384 1.93 12.47 4.26
CA TRP A 384 2.94 12.04 5.23
C TRP A 384 2.59 12.45 6.65
N VAL A 385 2.19 13.71 6.86
CA VAL A 385 1.79 14.21 8.18
C VAL A 385 0.58 13.43 8.71
N LEU A 386 -0.44 13.22 7.87
CA LEU A 386 -1.58 12.38 8.23
C LEU A 386 -1.14 10.99 8.69
N ARG A 387 -0.26 10.33 7.92
CA ARG A 387 0.24 8.98 8.26
C ARG A 387 1.10 8.96 9.51
N ALA A 388 1.87 10.01 9.78
CA ALA A 388 2.67 10.12 11.00
C ALA A 388 1.78 10.27 12.23
N LEU A 389 0.72 11.08 12.15
CA LEU A 389 -0.20 11.29 13.27
C LEU A 389 -1.12 10.09 13.54
N MET A 390 -1.35 9.22 12.54
CA MET A 390 -2.09 7.96 12.71
C MET A 390 -1.26 6.81 13.28
N THR A 391 0.04 7.01 13.56
CA THR A 391 0.82 5.93 14.14
C THR A 391 0.39 5.65 15.58
N PRO A 392 0.50 4.39 16.06
CA PRO A 392 0.27 4.07 17.47
C PRO A 392 1.12 4.93 18.41
N GLY A 393 2.41 5.10 18.11
CA GLY A 393 3.29 5.94 18.93
C GLY A 393 2.87 7.41 18.96
N ALA A 394 2.29 7.96 17.89
CA ALA A 394 1.79 9.33 17.90
C ALA A 394 0.57 9.51 18.82
N ARG A 395 -0.32 8.51 18.87
CA ARG A 395 -1.47 8.50 19.79
C ARG A 395 -1.02 8.37 21.24
N GLU A 396 -0.05 7.50 21.51
CA GLU A 396 0.51 7.32 22.86
C GLU A 396 1.12 8.62 23.36
N VAL A 397 1.93 9.31 22.54
CA VAL A 397 2.49 10.62 22.87
C VAL A 397 1.39 11.65 23.13
N ALA A 398 0.38 11.73 22.25
CA ALA A 398 -0.73 12.67 22.44
C ALA A 398 -1.48 12.42 23.76
N ALA A 399 -1.71 11.16 24.13
CA ALA A 399 -2.38 10.81 25.39
C ALA A 399 -1.50 11.07 26.63
N GLN A 400 -0.20 10.75 26.56
CA GLN A 400 0.73 10.97 27.66
C GLN A 400 0.95 12.46 27.96
N ASP A 401 0.95 13.29 26.93
CA ASP A 401 1.21 14.72 27.04
C ASP A 401 -0.07 15.57 27.18
N GLY A 402 -1.27 14.96 27.16
CA GLY A 402 -2.56 15.67 27.23
C GLY A 402 -2.85 16.53 26.00
N LEU A 403 -2.41 16.10 24.81
CA LEU A 403 -2.48 16.81 23.53
C LEU A 403 -3.51 16.18 22.56
N GLU A 404 -4.49 15.42 23.05
CA GLU A 404 -5.41 14.66 22.20
C GLU A 404 -6.31 15.54 21.33
N GLU A 405 -6.72 16.71 21.83
CA GLU A 405 -7.51 17.67 21.05
C GLU A 405 -6.68 18.26 19.91
N ALA A 406 -5.50 18.79 20.22
CA ALA A 406 -4.56 19.31 19.22
C ALA A 406 -4.18 18.24 18.18
N TRP A 407 -3.99 16.99 18.63
CA TRP A 407 -3.75 15.85 17.75
C TRP A 407 -4.92 15.58 16.80
N ARG A 408 -6.17 15.55 17.29
CA ARG A 408 -7.36 15.37 16.43
C ARG A 408 -7.51 16.49 15.42
N GLU A 409 -7.41 17.75 15.85
CA GLU A 409 -7.50 18.90 14.95
C GLU A 409 -6.43 18.85 13.85
N ARG A 410 -5.20 18.48 14.21
CA ARG A 410 -4.10 18.36 13.28
C ARG A 410 -4.29 17.21 12.29
N LEU A 411 -4.76 16.07 12.79
CA LEU A 411 -5.08 14.88 12.02
C LEU A 411 -6.18 15.18 10.98
N ASP A 412 -7.29 15.77 11.41
CA ASP A 412 -8.43 16.14 10.57
C ASP A 412 -8.04 17.20 9.53
N GLY A 413 -7.23 18.18 9.93
CA GLY A 413 -6.67 19.17 9.01
C GLY A 413 -5.83 18.52 7.89
N ALA A 414 -4.97 17.58 8.23
CA ALA A 414 -4.17 16.84 7.26
C ALA A 414 -5.06 15.94 6.36
N ALA A 415 -6.08 15.28 6.91
CA ALA A 415 -7.05 14.49 6.15
C ALA A 415 -7.85 15.33 5.16
N ALA A 416 -8.30 16.51 5.58
CA ALA A 416 -8.99 17.47 4.72
C ALA A 416 -8.08 17.95 3.59
N ALA A 417 -6.81 18.28 3.88
CA ALA A 417 -5.84 18.67 2.86
C ALA A 417 -5.56 17.55 1.85
N VAL A 418 -5.46 16.29 2.31
CA VAL A 418 -5.31 15.14 1.42
C VAL A 418 -6.54 14.98 0.52
N ARG A 419 -7.74 15.05 1.10
CA ARG A 419 -9.00 14.92 0.36
C ARG A 419 -9.20 16.03 -0.66
N ALA A 420 -8.77 17.25 -0.36
CA ALA A 420 -8.87 18.38 -1.29
C ALA A 420 -7.93 18.27 -2.51
N GLY A 421 -6.89 17.44 -2.43
CA GLY A 421 -5.88 17.30 -3.48
C GLY A 421 -6.23 16.35 -4.63
N GLN A 422 -7.44 15.77 -4.64
CA GLN A 422 -7.86 14.80 -5.66
C GLN A 422 -9.00 15.31 -6.53
N THR A 423 -9.09 14.76 -7.74
CA THR A 423 -10.24 14.85 -8.63
C THR A 423 -10.50 13.46 -9.18
N ASP A 424 -11.74 12.98 -9.06
CA ASP A 424 -12.19 11.66 -9.52
C ASP A 424 -11.29 10.49 -9.07
N GLY A 425 -10.80 10.54 -7.83
CA GLY A 425 -9.95 9.50 -7.25
C GLY A 425 -8.47 9.57 -7.64
N ILE A 426 -8.05 10.58 -8.41
CA ILE A 426 -6.66 10.79 -8.82
C ILE A 426 -6.10 12.08 -8.22
N TRP A 427 -4.89 12.00 -7.66
CA TRP A 427 -4.19 13.16 -7.13
C TRP A 427 -3.28 13.77 -8.19
N SER A 428 -3.28 15.10 -8.25
CA SER A 428 -2.49 15.86 -9.21
C SER A 428 -1.40 16.67 -8.53
N TRP A 429 -0.22 16.71 -9.15
CA TRP A 429 0.83 17.64 -8.80
C TRP A 429 0.72 18.91 -9.63
N GLY A 430 0.48 20.04 -8.95
CA GLY A 430 0.47 21.39 -9.54
C GLY A 430 -0.93 21.99 -9.66
N ARG A 431 -1.04 23.30 -9.37
CA ARG A 431 -2.16 24.15 -9.79
C ARG A 431 -1.74 25.61 -10.05
N THR A 432 -0.44 25.90 -10.23
CA THR A 432 0.04 27.29 -10.24
C THR A 432 0.79 27.75 -11.49
N ASP A 433 1.81 27.07 -12.06
CA ASP A 433 2.64 27.76 -13.10
C ASP A 433 3.12 26.92 -14.30
N SER A 434 2.57 25.71 -14.51
CA SER A 434 2.87 24.93 -15.72
C SER A 434 1.59 24.27 -16.24
N SER A 435 1.31 24.39 -17.53
CA SER A 435 0.09 23.93 -18.21
C SER A 435 -0.12 22.41 -18.20
N GLU A 436 0.78 21.62 -17.62
CA GLU A 436 0.62 20.18 -17.46
C GLU A 436 0.32 19.82 -15.99
N LEU A 437 -0.97 19.60 -15.69
CA LEU A 437 -1.36 18.80 -14.54
C LEU A 437 -0.73 17.42 -14.68
N ARG A 438 0.23 17.10 -13.81
CA ARG A 438 0.77 15.74 -13.73
C ARG A 438 -0.03 14.95 -12.73
N HIS A 439 -0.29 13.67 -13.02
CA HIS A 439 -0.99 12.74 -12.14
C HIS A 439 -0.04 11.62 -11.71
N PRO A 440 0.88 11.86 -10.75
CA PRO A 440 1.90 10.89 -10.40
C PRO A 440 1.28 9.70 -9.66
N MET A 441 1.65 8.48 -10.05
CA MET A 441 1.15 7.25 -9.41
C MET A 441 1.42 7.23 -7.90
N TRP A 442 2.59 7.74 -7.50
CA TRP A 442 2.99 7.82 -6.09
C TRP A 442 2.06 8.69 -5.25
N MET A 443 1.51 9.77 -5.82
CA MET A 443 0.67 10.73 -5.11
C MET A 443 -0.71 10.16 -4.88
N THR A 444 -1.27 9.49 -5.91
CA THR A 444 -2.54 8.75 -5.79
C THR A 444 -2.44 7.64 -4.76
N TYR A 445 -1.35 6.85 -4.77
CA TYR A 445 -1.12 5.85 -3.73
C TYR A 445 -1.07 6.46 -2.32
N GLN A 446 -0.30 7.54 -2.14
CA GLN A 446 -0.16 8.21 -0.85
C GLN A 446 -1.51 8.77 -0.36
N GLY A 447 -2.31 9.36 -1.24
CA GLY A 447 -3.64 9.88 -0.92
C GLY A 447 -4.62 8.77 -0.50
N LEU A 448 -4.75 7.73 -1.32
CA LEU A 448 -5.63 6.58 -1.04
C LEU A 448 -5.23 5.85 0.24
N SER A 449 -3.95 5.55 0.40
CA SER A 449 -3.43 4.83 1.56
C SER A 449 -3.69 5.60 2.86
N ALA A 450 -3.48 6.91 2.85
CA ALA A 450 -3.70 7.74 4.04
C ALA A 450 -5.20 7.89 4.37
N LEU A 451 -6.07 8.14 3.37
CA LEU A 451 -7.51 8.25 3.61
C LEU A 451 -8.16 6.92 4.02
N ARG A 452 -7.66 5.78 3.50
CA ARG A 452 -8.10 4.45 3.93
C ARG A 452 -7.76 4.22 5.40
N ALA A 453 -6.51 4.49 5.79
CA ALA A 453 -6.08 4.35 7.18
C ALA A 453 -6.87 5.27 8.11
N HIS A 454 -7.09 6.52 7.71
CA HIS A 454 -7.88 7.50 8.47
C HIS A 454 -9.31 7.03 8.68
N ALA A 455 -9.95 6.48 7.64
CA ALA A 455 -11.31 5.97 7.76
C ALA A 455 -11.39 4.75 8.68
N VAL A 456 -10.47 3.79 8.55
CA VAL A 456 -10.41 2.65 9.48
C VAL A 456 -10.25 3.14 10.91
N TRP A 457 -9.45 4.19 11.12
CA TRP A 457 -9.27 4.80 12.43
C TRP A 457 -10.56 5.44 12.97
N MET A 458 -11.25 6.27 12.18
CA MET A 458 -12.50 6.94 12.57
C MET A 458 -13.64 5.98 12.95
N TYR A 459 -13.66 4.78 12.36
CA TYR A 459 -14.72 3.79 12.57
C TYR A 459 -14.31 2.62 13.47
N ARG A 460 -13.18 2.72 14.19
CA ARG A 460 -12.87 1.76 15.25
C ARG A 460 -13.80 2.02 16.44
N PRO A 461 -14.48 0.98 16.98
CA PRO A 461 -15.16 1.13 18.25
C PRO A 461 -14.14 1.58 19.31
N GLU A 462 -14.55 2.50 20.17
CA GLU A 462 -13.78 2.85 21.38
C GLU A 462 -13.66 1.56 22.21
N GLU A 463 -12.44 1.05 22.36
CA GLU A 463 -12.12 -0.02 23.31
C GLU A 463 -11.85 0.55 24.69
#